data_AF-A0A0N4XIL1-F1
#
_entry.id   AF-A0A0N4XIL1-F1
#
_cell.length_a   1.000
_cell.length_b   1.000
_cell.length_c   1.000
_cell.angle_alpha   90.00
_cell.angle_beta   90.00
_cell.angle_gamma   90.00
#
_symmetry.space_group_name_H-M   'P 1'
#
loop_
_entity.id
_entity.type
_entity.pdbx_description
1 polymer ?
#
loop_
_entity_poly.entity_id
_entity_poly.type
_entity_poly.pdbx_seq_one_letter_code
_entity_poly.pdbx_strand_id
1 'polypeptide(L)'
;MACGTVLVRPNILEFTEHGVIFENGSRVENVDTVIFATGYQFHFPMVECGQLIPVKENEVDLYEYMYPTETADHNSLAVVGLIQPVGSIMPISEMQARVFYENLFGTHKIPSAKEMRKSIKEKKEAMSARYVKSPRHTIQVDYINYMDELASLVGCKPNVLEMLKSDPTLAIKIYFGPCVPYVYRLQGPHSWTGARQAIMSVDERVFKNQIACGTYFND
;
A
#
# COMPACT_ATOMS: atom_id res chain seq x y z
N MET A 1 -19.65 -12.68 16.55
CA MET A 1 -19.31 -14.10 16.77
C MET A 1 -19.70 -14.56 18.17
N ALA A 2 -19.16 -13.96 19.24
CA ALA A 2 -19.42 -14.40 20.63
C ALA A 2 -20.91 -14.39 21.06
N CYS A 3 -21.71 -13.44 20.59
CA CYS A 3 -23.15 -13.35 20.88
C CYS A 3 -24.05 -14.13 19.91
N GLY A 4 -23.50 -14.91 18.97
CA GLY A 4 -24.27 -15.74 18.04
C GLY A 4 -24.84 -15.03 16.80
N THR A 5 -24.79 -13.69 16.71
CA THR A 5 -25.30 -12.92 15.56
C THR A 5 -24.54 -13.17 14.25
N VAL A 6 -23.27 -13.57 14.34
CA VAL A 6 -22.44 -13.91 13.18
C VAL A 6 -21.90 -15.31 13.40
N LEU A 7 -22.26 -16.21 12.49
CA LEU A 7 -21.82 -17.60 12.50
C LEU A 7 -20.85 -17.83 11.35
N VAL A 8 -19.61 -18.19 11.68
CA VAL A 8 -18.62 -18.56 10.66
C VAL A 8 -18.97 -19.93 10.09
N ARG A 9 -18.90 -20.05 8.78
CA ARG A 9 -19.14 -21.28 8.03
C ARG A 9 -17.98 -21.56 7.09
N PRO A 10 -17.76 -22.84 6.71
CA PRO A 10 -16.83 -23.18 5.63
C PRO A 10 -17.25 -22.56 4.30
N ASN A 11 -16.47 -22.82 3.26
CA ASN A 11 -16.79 -22.36 1.92
C ASN A 11 -18.10 -23.01 1.40
N ILE A 12 -18.76 -22.31 0.47
CA ILE A 12 -20.06 -22.73 -0.08
C ILE A 12 -19.82 -23.83 -1.13
N LEU A 13 -20.54 -24.94 -1.00
CA LEU A 13 -20.56 -26.02 -1.98
C LEU A 13 -21.61 -25.76 -3.05
N GLU A 14 -22.86 -25.50 -2.65
CA GLU A 14 -23.94 -25.15 -3.57
C GLU A 14 -24.99 -24.24 -2.92
N PHE A 15 -25.70 -23.49 -3.77
CA PHE A 15 -26.92 -22.79 -3.41
C PHE A 15 -28.13 -23.65 -3.75
N THR A 16 -29.11 -23.70 -2.84
CA THR A 16 -30.43 -24.28 -3.11
C THR A 16 -31.44 -23.15 -3.34
N GLU A 17 -32.69 -23.49 -3.65
CA GLU A 17 -33.74 -22.49 -3.90
C GLU A 17 -33.93 -21.51 -2.73
N HIS A 18 -33.73 -21.97 -1.48
CA HIS A 18 -33.96 -21.18 -0.27
C HIS A 18 -32.82 -21.32 0.75
N GLY A 19 -31.64 -21.78 0.35
CA GLY A 19 -30.59 -22.15 1.29
C GLY A 19 -29.20 -22.32 0.69
N VAL A 20 -28.27 -22.76 1.54
CA VAL A 20 -26.85 -22.92 1.21
C VAL A 20 -26.33 -24.22 1.83
N ILE A 21 -25.63 -25.01 1.02
CA ILE A 21 -24.86 -26.18 1.48
C ILE A 21 -23.39 -25.81 1.49
N PHE A 22 -22.69 -26.16 2.58
CA PHE A 22 -21.26 -25.90 2.76
C PHE A 22 -20.43 -27.15 2.48
N GLU A 23 -19.13 -26.98 2.21
CA GLU A 23 -18.20 -28.07 1.86
C GLU A 23 -18.11 -29.20 2.90
N ASN A 24 -18.44 -28.93 4.17
CA ASN A 24 -18.49 -29.95 5.23
C ASN A 24 -19.83 -30.70 5.31
N GLY A 25 -20.74 -30.48 4.36
CA GLY A 25 -22.08 -31.08 4.32
C GLY A 25 -23.13 -30.40 5.21
N SER A 26 -22.77 -29.36 5.97
CA SER A 26 -23.76 -28.60 6.74
C SER A 26 -24.65 -27.73 5.84
N ARG A 27 -25.88 -27.46 6.27
CA ARG A 27 -26.87 -26.70 5.50
C ARG A 27 -27.49 -25.57 6.33
N VAL A 28 -27.78 -24.46 5.68
CA VAL A 28 -28.61 -23.37 6.22
C VAL A 28 -29.78 -23.14 5.28
N GLU A 29 -30.97 -23.08 5.83
CA GLU A 29 -32.24 -22.82 5.11
C GLU A 29 -32.71 -21.40 5.39
N ASN A 30 -33.71 -20.96 4.63
CA ASN A 30 -34.35 -19.65 4.74
C ASN A 30 -33.33 -18.50 4.63
N VAL A 31 -32.46 -18.59 3.62
CA VAL A 31 -31.49 -17.53 3.32
C VAL A 31 -32.15 -16.52 2.39
N ASP A 32 -32.50 -15.35 2.93
CA ASP A 32 -33.15 -14.27 2.16
C ASP A 32 -32.19 -13.51 1.25
N THR A 33 -30.90 -13.44 1.60
CA THR A 33 -29.92 -12.59 0.91
C THR A 33 -28.53 -13.17 0.97
N VAL A 34 -27.83 -13.13 -0.17
CA VAL A 34 -26.41 -13.49 -0.29
C VAL A 34 -25.64 -12.26 -0.75
N ILE A 35 -24.58 -11.90 -0.03
CA ILE A 35 -23.72 -10.76 -0.35
C ILE A 35 -22.35 -11.30 -0.77
N PHE A 36 -22.00 -11.14 -2.04
CA PHE A 36 -20.69 -11.53 -2.56
C PHE A 36 -19.63 -10.46 -2.28
N ALA A 37 -18.98 -10.56 -1.12
CA ALA A 37 -17.79 -9.77 -0.78
C ALA A 37 -16.50 -10.40 -1.33
N THR A 38 -16.49 -10.80 -2.62
CA THR A 38 -15.41 -11.61 -3.23
C THR A 38 -14.21 -10.81 -3.71
N GLY A 39 -14.27 -9.48 -3.64
CA GLY A 39 -13.21 -8.54 -4.04
C GLY A 39 -13.46 -7.91 -5.41
N TYR A 40 -12.42 -7.35 -6.00
CA TYR A 40 -12.47 -6.62 -7.27
C TYR A 40 -11.36 -7.07 -8.22
N GLN A 41 -11.55 -6.78 -9.50
CA GLN A 41 -10.53 -6.89 -10.54
C GLN A 41 -10.25 -5.51 -11.11
N PHE A 42 -9.05 -5.29 -11.65
CA PHE A 42 -8.65 -4.02 -12.24
C PHE A 42 -8.11 -4.22 -13.66
N HIS A 43 -8.35 -3.23 -14.52
CA HIS A 43 -7.92 -3.22 -15.92
C HIS A 43 -7.70 -1.75 -16.36
N PHE A 44 -6.91 -1.55 -17.42
CA PHE A 44 -6.60 -0.22 -17.97
C PHE A 44 -7.08 -0.05 -19.44
N PRO A 45 -8.37 -0.23 -19.75
CA PRO A 45 -8.86 -0.19 -21.13
C PRO A 45 -8.68 1.18 -21.80
N MET A 46 -8.54 2.25 -21.01
CA MET A 46 -8.30 3.61 -21.52
C MET A 46 -6.86 3.83 -22.01
N VAL A 47 -5.90 2.98 -21.62
CA VAL A 47 -4.49 3.13 -21.98
C VAL A 47 -4.16 2.13 -23.09
N GLU A 48 -4.10 2.61 -24.33
CA GLU A 48 -3.85 1.76 -25.52
C GLU A 48 -4.74 0.50 -25.57
N CYS A 49 -6.03 0.64 -25.26
CA CYS A 49 -6.97 -0.48 -25.20
C CYS A 49 -6.55 -1.61 -24.23
N GLY A 50 -5.76 -1.30 -23.20
CA GLY A 50 -5.22 -2.26 -22.25
C GLY A 50 -3.97 -3.01 -22.73
N GLN A 51 -3.40 -2.66 -23.89
CA GLN A 51 -2.20 -3.32 -24.42
C GLN A 51 -0.92 -2.84 -23.75
N LEU A 52 -0.84 -1.56 -23.38
CA LEU A 52 0.36 -1.00 -22.75
C LEU A 52 0.55 -1.48 -21.30
N ILE A 53 -0.55 -1.65 -20.58
CA ILE A 53 -0.58 -2.14 -19.19
C ILE A 53 -1.46 -3.37 -19.15
N PRO A 54 -0.97 -4.53 -19.65
CA PRO A 54 -1.73 -5.75 -19.65
C PRO A 54 -1.91 -6.24 -18.21
N VAL A 55 -3.14 -6.58 -17.85
CA VAL A 55 -3.48 -7.19 -16.56
C VAL A 55 -4.02 -8.57 -16.80
N LYS A 56 -3.43 -9.58 -16.14
CA LYS A 56 -3.89 -10.96 -16.19
C LYS A 56 -4.07 -11.49 -14.79
N GLU A 57 -5.29 -11.90 -14.43
CA GLU A 57 -5.60 -12.42 -13.09
C GLU A 57 -5.16 -11.48 -11.95
N ASN A 58 -5.36 -10.17 -12.14
CA ASN A 58 -4.88 -9.09 -11.27
C ASN A 58 -3.35 -8.97 -11.15
N GLU A 59 -2.57 -9.69 -11.94
CA GLU A 59 -1.13 -9.46 -12.06
C GLU A 59 -0.82 -8.42 -13.14
N VAL A 60 0.15 -7.57 -12.86
CA VAL A 60 0.64 -6.52 -13.76
C VAL A 60 2.16 -6.43 -13.66
N ASP A 61 2.82 -6.07 -14.76
CA ASP A 61 4.26 -5.82 -14.81
C ASP A 61 4.52 -4.33 -14.91
N LEU A 62 4.75 -3.69 -13.75
CA LEU A 62 5.09 -2.28 -13.65
C LEU A 62 6.27 -2.11 -12.70
N TYR A 63 7.28 -1.34 -13.11
CA TYR A 63 8.37 -0.97 -12.23
C TYR A 63 7.84 -0.12 -11.08
N GLU A 64 8.15 -0.54 -9.85
CA GLU A 64 7.59 0.04 -8.63
C GLU A 64 6.06 0.13 -8.64
N TYR A 65 5.33 -0.77 -9.32
CA TYR A 65 3.87 -0.66 -9.50
C TYR A 65 3.40 0.66 -10.15
N MET A 66 4.30 1.34 -10.86
CA MET A 66 4.07 2.65 -11.47
C MET A 66 4.31 2.66 -12.98
N TYR A 67 5.49 2.22 -13.43
CA TYR A 67 5.95 2.50 -14.80
C TYR A 67 5.87 1.28 -15.71
N PRO A 68 5.22 1.38 -16.89
CA PRO A 68 5.32 0.36 -17.92
C PRO A 68 6.72 0.38 -18.53
N THR A 69 7.32 -0.80 -18.72
CA THR A 69 8.71 -0.91 -19.20
C THR A 69 8.85 -0.62 -20.68
N GLU A 70 7.72 -0.61 -21.39
CA GLU A 70 7.55 -0.35 -22.81
C GLU A 70 7.79 1.13 -23.14
N THR A 71 7.47 2.03 -22.20
CA THR A 71 7.72 3.49 -22.33
C THR A 71 8.98 3.94 -21.58
N ALA A 72 9.94 3.04 -21.39
CA ALA A 72 11.12 3.31 -20.57
C ALA A 72 12.12 4.31 -21.19
N ASP A 73 11.93 4.67 -22.45
CA ASP A 73 12.64 5.71 -23.18
C ASP A 73 12.31 7.12 -22.69
N HIS A 74 11.06 7.36 -22.30
CA HIS A 74 10.58 8.66 -21.87
C HIS A 74 10.09 8.70 -20.42
N ASN A 75 9.55 7.58 -19.92
CA ASN A 75 9.03 7.45 -18.56
C ASN A 75 8.03 8.56 -18.17
N SER A 76 7.21 8.98 -19.15
CA SER A 76 6.24 10.08 -19.01
C SER A 76 4.84 9.63 -18.62
N LEU A 77 4.62 8.33 -18.46
CA LEU A 77 3.38 7.72 -17.99
C LEU A 77 3.67 6.89 -16.74
N ALA A 78 2.89 7.13 -15.68
CA ALA A 78 2.94 6.35 -14.46
C ALA A 78 1.54 6.09 -13.92
N VAL A 79 1.35 4.91 -13.32
CA VAL A 79 0.17 4.57 -12.53
C VAL A 79 0.44 4.95 -11.08
N VAL A 80 -0.51 5.62 -10.45
CA VAL A 80 -0.43 6.01 -9.03
C VAL A 80 -1.54 5.31 -8.26
N GLY A 81 -1.21 4.68 -7.14
CA GLY A 81 -2.14 4.00 -6.25
C GLY A 81 -2.52 2.58 -6.68
N LEU A 82 -1.86 1.98 -7.66
CA LEU A 82 -2.10 0.57 -8.03
C LEU A 82 -1.35 -0.39 -7.10
N ILE A 83 -1.68 -0.36 -5.81
CA ILE A 83 -0.99 -1.13 -4.79
C ILE A 83 -1.95 -1.48 -3.65
N GLN A 84 -1.70 -2.60 -2.96
CA GLN A 84 -2.36 -2.98 -1.71
C GLN A 84 -1.34 -3.07 -0.56
N PRO A 85 -1.13 -1.97 0.18
CA PRO A 85 -0.14 -1.97 1.24
C PRO A 85 -0.67 -2.60 2.52
N VAL A 86 0.23 -3.21 3.30
CA VAL A 86 0.02 -3.38 4.75
C VAL A 86 0.29 -2.03 5.42
N GLY A 87 -0.64 -1.09 5.26
CA GLY A 87 -0.53 0.30 5.69
C GLY A 87 -1.53 1.21 4.97
N SER A 88 -1.27 2.52 4.97
CA SER A 88 -2.12 3.48 4.26
C SER A 88 -1.64 3.68 2.82
N ILE A 89 -2.59 3.67 1.87
CA ILE A 89 -2.31 3.96 0.46
C ILE A 89 -2.03 5.45 0.20
N MET A 90 -2.62 6.35 0.99
CA MET A 90 -2.57 7.79 0.70
C MET A 90 -1.13 8.35 0.73
N PRO A 91 -0.28 8.05 1.74
CA PRO A 91 1.11 8.50 1.72
C PRO A 91 1.92 7.85 0.60
N ILE A 92 1.57 6.63 0.23
CA ILE A 92 2.27 5.93 -0.83
C ILE A 92 1.95 6.56 -2.19
N SER A 93 0.69 6.83 -2.48
CA SER A 93 0.30 7.54 -3.70
C SER A 93 0.92 8.93 -3.80
N GLU A 94 1.04 9.64 -2.67
CA GLU A 94 1.77 10.91 -2.60
C GLU A 94 3.26 10.74 -2.92
N MET A 95 3.92 9.72 -2.37
CA MET A 95 5.32 9.42 -2.67
C MET A 95 5.52 8.96 -4.12
N GLN A 96 4.62 8.14 -4.67
CA GLN A 96 4.62 7.76 -6.08
C GLN A 96 4.50 9.00 -6.98
N ALA A 97 3.63 9.95 -6.64
CA ALA A 97 3.56 11.22 -7.37
C ALA A 97 4.88 12.00 -7.29
N ARG A 98 5.56 12.03 -6.13
CA ARG A 98 6.89 12.64 -6.00
C ARG A 98 7.93 11.94 -6.89
N VAL A 99 7.95 10.61 -6.93
CA VAL A 99 8.83 9.84 -7.83
C VAL A 99 8.56 10.22 -9.29
N PHE A 100 7.29 10.37 -9.68
CA PHE A 100 6.91 10.78 -11.03
C PHE A 100 7.43 12.16 -11.43
N TYR A 101 7.21 13.17 -10.58
CA TYR A 101 7.70 14.52 -10.88
C TYR A 101 9.22 14.64 -10.78
N GLU A 102 9.86 13.93 -9.86
CA GLU A 102 11.32 13.87 -9.76
C GLU A 102 11.92 13.25 -11.04
N ASN A 103 11.30 12.18 -11.56
CA ASN A 103 11.74 11.59 -12.83
C ASN A 103 11.62 12.57 -14.01
N LEU A 104 10.52 13.31 -14.09
CA LEU A 104 10.28 14.24 -15.20
C LEU A 104 11.17 15.49 -15.14
N PHE A 105 11.22 16.14 -13.99
CA PHE A 105 11.78 17.50 -13.85
C PHE A 105 12.95 17.58 -12.87
N GLY A 106 13.13 16.55 -12.05
CA GLY A 106 14.19 16.49 -11.05
C GLY A 106 15.49 15.87 -11.58
N THR A 107 16.38 15.63 -10.62
CA THR A 107 17.74 15.13 -10.87
C THR A 107 17.82 13.61 -10.80
N HIS A 108 16.93 12.96 -10.05
CA HIS A 108 16.91 11.50 -9.94
C HIS A 108 16.06 10.90 -11.07
N LYS A 109 16.68 10.12 -11.94
CA LYS A 109 16.00 9.43 -13.04
C LYS A 109 15.71 7.99 -12.66
N ILE A 110 14.59 7.48 -13.15
CA ILE A 110 14.27 6.06 -12.99
C ILE A 110 15.18 5.21 -13.88
N PRO A 111 15.43 3.95 -13.50
CA PRO A 111 16.48 3.15 -14.11
C PRO A 111 16.11 2.69 -15.53
N SER A 112 17.04 2.04 -16.23
CA SER A 112 16.81 1.55 -17.59
C SER A 112 15.73 0.46 -17.64
N ALA A 113 15.11 0.26 -18.82
CA ALA A 113 14.13 -0.79 -19.04
C ALA A 113 14.60 -2.20 -18.62
N LYS A 114 15.89 -2.48 -18.77
CA LYS A 114 16.50 -3.76 -18.37
C LYS A 114 16.52 -3.92 -16.85
N GLU A 115 16.86 -2.87 -16.12
CA GLU A 115 16.89 -2.85 -14.66
C GLU A 115 15.47 -2.90 -14.10
N MET A 116 14.52 -2.18 -14.70
CA MET A 116 13.10 -2.25 -14.38
C MET A 116 12.57 -3.68 -14.47
N ARG A 117 12.78 -4.37 -15.61
CA ARG A 117 12.34 -5.77 -15.79
C ARG A 117 12.98 -6.72 -14.79
N LYS A 118 14.25 -6.51 -14.46
CA LYS A 118 14.94 -7.28 -13.42
C LYS A 118 14.27 -7.08 -12.06
N SER A 119 14.03 -5.83 -11.66
CA SER A 119 13.39 -5.49 -10.39
C SER A 119 11.97 -6.07 -10.28
N ILE A 120 11.16 -5.96 -11.35
CA ILE A 120 9.81 -6.55 -11.40
C ILE A 120 9.87 -8.06 -11.15
N LYS A 121 10.78 -8.77 -11.82
CA LYS A 121 10.97 -10.21 -11.65
C LYS A 121 11.35 -10.55 -10.20
N GLU A 122 12.33 -9.86 -9.64
CA GLU A 122 12.79 -10.07 -8.26
C GLU A 122 11.66 -9.84 -7.23
N LYS A 123 10.86 -8.78 -7.42
CA LYS A 123 9.70 -8.49 -6.56
C LYS A 123 8.62 -9.57 -6.67
N LYS A 124 8.32 -10.04 -7.88
CA LYS A 124 7.37 -11.14 -8.09
C LYS A 124 7.84 -12.43 -7.42
N GLU A 125 9.11 -12.78 -7.55
CA GLU A 125 9.70 -13.96 -6.90
C GLU A 125 9.61 -13.84 -5.37
N ALA A 126 10.01 -12.70 -4.80
CA ALA A 126 9.94 -12.45 -3.36
C ALA A 126 8.49 -12.49 -2.82
N MET A 127 7.53 -11.92 -3.54
CA MET A 127 6.12 -11.94 -3.19
C MET A 127 5.56 -13.36 -3.23
N SER A 128 5.89 -14.15 -4.27
CA SER A 128 5.44 -15.54 -4.42
C SER A 128 5.98 -16.47 -3.33
N ALA A 129 7.17 -16.17 -2.78
CA ALA A 129 7.75 -16.91 -1.68
C ALA A 129 7.08 -16.60 -0.33
N ARG A 130 6.45 -15.42 -0.20
CA ARG A 130 5.90 -14.92 1.08
C ARG A 130 4.39 -15.07 1.19
N TYR A 131 3.65 -14.99 0.07
CA TYR A 131 2.19 -14.99 0.04
C TYR A 131 1.64 -16.21 -0.69
N VAL A 132 0.47 -16.68 -0.25
CA VAL A 132 -0.26 -17.73 -0.95
C VAL A 132 -0.69 -17.20 -2.32
N LYS A 133 -0.34 -17.92 -3.39
CA LYS A 133 -0.71 -17.58 -4.76
C LYS A 133 -2.24 -17.49 -4.88
N SER A 134 -2.74 -16.27 -5.00
CA SER A 134 -4.16 -15.96 -5.17
C SER A 134 -4.27 -14.61 -5.89
N PRO A 135 -5.29 -14.39 -6.73
CA PRO A 135 -5.54 -13.11 -7.39
C PRO A 135 -5.73 -11.90 -6.45
N ARG A 136 -5.79 -12.14 -5.13
CA ARG A 136 -5.86 -11.10 -4.09
C ARG A 136 -4.48 -10.66 -3.57
N HIS A 137 -3.40 -11.38 -3.88
CA HIS A 137 -2.04 -11.11 -3.38
C HIS A 137 -1.06 -10.81 -4.53
N THR A 138 -1.46 -9.96 -5.48
CA THR A 138 -0.67 -9.68 -6.70
C THR A 138 0.06 -8.32 -6.69
N ILE A 139 -0.41 -7.38 -5.85
CA ILE A 139 0.13 -6.00 -5.75
C ILE A 139 0.42 -5.62 -4.30
N GLN A 140 0.81 -6.58 -3.47
CA GLN A 140 1.01 -6.39 -2.04
C GLN A 140 2.40 -5.88 -1.70
N VAL A 141 2.45 -4.88 -0.80
CA VAL A 141 3.71 -4.33 -0.33
C VAL A 141 3.70 -4.10 1.17
N ASP A 142 4.88 -4.22 1.79
CA ASP A 142 5.11 -3.75 3.16
C ASP A 142 5.31 -2.23 3.13
N TYR A 143 4.50 -1.48 3.90
CA TYR A 143 4.47 -0.01 3.84
C TYR A 143 5.85 0.63 4.02
N ILE A 144 6.61 0.25 5.06
CA ILE A 144 7.89 0.87 5.39
C ILE A 144 8.92 0.61 4.28
N ASN A 145 9.06 -0.65 3.87
CA ASN A 145 10.03 -1.04 2.85
C ASN A 145 9.78 -0.32 1.52
N TYR A 146 8.52 -0.29 1.08
CA TYR A 146 8.15 0.34 -0.17
C TYR A 146 8.27 1.87 -0.11
N MET A 147 7.86 2.51 0.99
CA MET A 147 8.05 3.94 1.18
C MET A 147 9.54 4.32 1.18
N ASP A 148 10.41 3.50 1.78
CA ASP A 148 11.85 3.69 1.78
C ASP A 148 12.48 3.52 0.38
N GLU A 149 12.00 2.56 -0.42
CA GLU A 149 12.41 2.38 -1.82
C GLU A 149 12.06 3.63 -2.65
N LEU A 150 10.80 4.08 -2.61
CA LEU A 150 10.37 5.28 -3.32
C LEU A 150 11.08 6.54 -2.80
N ALA A 151 11.27 6.66 -1.48
CA ALA A 151 11.99 7.79 -0.90
C ALA A 151 13.46 7.81 -1.31
N SER A 152 14.06 6.65 -1.58
CA SER A 152 15.41 6.57 -2.15
C SER A 152 15.44 7.08 -3.59
N LEU A 153 14.42 6.75 -4.40
CA LEU A 153 14.28 7.27 -5.76
C LEU A 153 14.08 8.80 -5.79
N VAL A 154 13.41 9.36 -4.79
CA VAL A 154 13.26 10.83 -4.65
C VAL A 154 14.48 11.49 -4.02
N GLY A 155 15.32 10.73 -3.31
CA GLY A 155 16.41 11.28 -2.50
C GLY A 155 15.94 11.93 -1.18
N CYS A 156 14.80 11.50 -0.65
CA CYS A 156 14.24 11.97 0.63
C CYS A 156 14.20 10.90 1.75
N LYS A 157 14.80 9.73 1.53
CA LYS A 157 14.90 8.69 2.57
C LYS A 157 15.74 9.22 3.75
N PRO A 158 15.23 9.17 5.00
CA PRO A 158 15.97 9.65 6.17
C PRO A 158 17.21 8.79 6.45
N ASN A 159 18.32 9.43 6.79
CA ASN A 159 19.51 8.74 7.27
C ASN A 159 19.53 8.73 8.81
N VAL A 160 18.85 7.75 9.43
CA VAL A 160 18.67 7.69 10.89
C VAL A 160 19.99 7.66 11.65
N LEU A 161 21.02 6.99 11.11
CA LEU A 161 22.34 6.90 11.74
C LEU A 161 23.06 8.25 11.76
N GLU A 162 22.95 9.02 10.69
CA GLU A 162 23.49 10.37 10.62
C GLU A 162 22.69 11.32 11.52
N MET A 163 21.36 11.19 11.54
CA MET A 163 20.49 11.96 12.41
C MET A 163 20.77 11.72 13.90
N LEU A 164 21.23 10.53 14.29
CA LEU A 164 21.59 10.27 15.68
C LEU A 164 22.70 11.21 16.19
N LYS A 165 23.52 11.77 15.29
CA LYS A 165 24.56 12.73 15.63
C LYS A 165 24.03 14.16 15.77
N SER A 166 23.06 14.56 14.94
CA SER A 166 22.55 15.94 14.88
C SER A 166 21.28 16.17 15.71
N ASP A 167 20.37 15.20 15.74
CA ASP A 167 19.12 15.22 16.51
C ASP A 167 18.79 13.81 17.04
N PRO A 168 19.47 13.37 18.12
CA PRO A 168 19.29 12.02 18.66
C PRO A 168 17.86 11.76 19.15
N THR A 169 17.16 12.78 19.64
CA THR A 169 15.78 12.66 20.09
C THR A 169 14.85 12.31 18.93
N LEU A 170 14.98 13.02 17.81
CA LEU A 170 14.21 12.71 16.60
C LEU A 170 14.60 11.34 16.02
N ALA A 171 15.88 10.99 16.00
CA ALA A 171 16.35 9.69 15.50
C ALA A 171 15.75 8.51 16.28
N ILE A 172 15.74 8.60 17.62
CA ILE A 172 15.10 7.61 18.50
C ILE A 172 13.59 7.53 18.22
N LYS A 173 12.92 8.69 18.06
CA LYS A 173 11.48 8.74 17.78
C LYS A 173 11.12 8.13 16.43
N ILE A 174 11.96 8.29 15.40
CA ILE A 174 11.76 7.68 14.07
C ILE A 174 11.97 6.17 14.13
N TYR A 175 13.01 5.71 14.84
CA TYR A 175 13.36 4.30 14.85
C TYR A 175 12.42 3.45 15.73
N PHE A 176 12.05 3.95 16.92
CA PHE A 176 11.24 3.21 17.88
C PHE A 176 9.77 3.67 17.94
N GLY A 177 9.43 4.80 17.32
CA GLY A 177 8.07 5.31 17.27
C GLY A 177 7.29 4.84 16.03
N PRO A 178 6.06 5.34 15.87
CA PRO A 178 5.27 5.03 14.68
C PRO A 178 5.89 5.63 13.42
N CYS A 179 6.00 4.84 12.34
CA CYS A 179 6.44 5.31 11.04
C CYS A 179 5.36 6.18 10.37
N VAL A 180 5.33 7.46 10.74
CA VAL A 180 4.42 8.46 10.17
C VAL A 180 4.99 9.08 8.89
N PRO A 181 4.15 9.44 7.91
CA PRO A 181 4.62 9.88 6.60
C PRO A 181 5.43 11.19 6.62
N TYR A 182 5.29 12.01 7.68
CA TYR A 182 6.09 13.21 7.91
C TYR A 182 7.61 12.94 7.89
N VAL A 183 8.03 11.72 8.22
CA VAL A 183 9.43 11.29 8.18
C VAL A 183 10.06 11.54 6.80
N TYR A 184 9.32 11.30 5.73
CA TYR A 184 9.80 11.48 4.35
C TYR A 184 9.74 12.93 3.85
N ARG A 185 9.46 13.88 4.76
CA ARG A 185 9.51 15.34 4.53
C ARG A 185 10.58 16.02 5.39
N LEU A 186 11.42 15.26 6.10
CA LEU A 186 12.51 15.80 6.91
C LEU A 186 13.68 16.31 6.07
N GLN A 187 13.99 15.64 4.97
CA GLN A 187 15.12 15.94 4.10
C GLN A 187 14.80 15.65 2.63
N GLY A 188 15.73 16.01 1.75
CA GLY A 188 15.56 15.86 0.30
C GLY A 188 14.64 16.91 -0.32
N PRO A 189 14.25 16.72 -1.60
CA PRO A 189 13.38 17.65 -2.32
C PRO A 189 12.05 17.85 -1.60
N HIS A 190 11.61 19.12 -1.53
CA HIS A 190 10.33 19.53 -0.97
C HIS A 190 10.17 19.14 0.51
N SER A 191 11.23 19.29 1.31
CA SER A 191 11.16 19.15 2.76
C SER A 191 10.17 20.15 3.38
N TRP A 192 9.62 19.78 4.54
CA TRP A 192 8.66 20.60 5.27
C TRP A 192 9.21 20.97 6.65
N THR A 193 9.31 22.26 6.93
CA THR A 193 9.85 22.77 8.21
C THR A 193 9.06 22.29 9.44
N GLY A 194 7.76 22.02 9.28
CA GLY A 194 6.90 21.47 10.33
C GLY A 194 7.05 19.96 10.57
N ALA A 195 7.79 19.23 9.73
CA ALA A 195 7.85 17.76 9.78
C ALA A 195 8.35 17.25 11.13
N ARG A 196 9.42 17.84 11.66
CA ARG A 196 9.97 17.48 12.97
C ARG A 196 8.92 17.64 14.06
N GLN A 197 8.31 18.82 14.17
CA GLN A 197 7.29 19.09 15.19
C GLN A 197 6.10 18.14 15.04
N ALA A 198 5.66 17.87 13.80
CA ALA A 198 4.58 16.94 13.52
C ALA A 198 4.91 15.53 14.03
N ILE A 199 6.12 15.01 13.82
CA ILE A 199 6.57 13.70 14.32
C ILE A 199 6.61 13.68 15.85
N MET A 200 7.16 14.71 16.47
CA MET A 200 7.31 14.76 17.93
C MET A 200 5.96 14.82 18.66
N SER A 201 4.95 15.45 18.05
CA SER A 201 3.61 15.64 18.64
C SER A 201 2.56 14.64 18.13
N VAL A 202 2.97 13.51 17.52
CA VAL A 202 2.03 12.47 17.04
C VAL A 202 1.14 11.97 18.17
N ASP A 203 1.74 11.62 19.31
CA ASP A 203 1.02 11.03 20.44
C ASP A 203 -0.04 11.99 20.97
N GLU A 204 0.30 13.28 21.10
CA GLU A 204 -0.65 14.32 21.52
C GLU A 204 -1.87 14.36 20.60
N ARG A 205 -1.68 14.33 19.28
CA ARG A 205 -2.81 14.38 18.33
C ARG A 205 -3.68 13.11 18.35
N VAL A 206 -3.08 11.96 18.63
CA VAL A 206 -3.80 10.69 18.73
C VAL A 206 -4.60 10.63 20.03
N PHE A 207 -4.00 11.00 21.16
CA PHE A 207 -4.60 10.84 22.48
C PHE A 207 -5.51 12.00 22.90
N LYS A 208 -5.25 13.24 22.45
CA LYS A 208 -6.08 14.41 22.79
C LYS A 208 -7.54 14.26 22.35
N ASN A 209 -7.78 13.57 21.24
CA ASN A 209 -9.14 13.32 20.74
C ASN A 209 -9.85 12.16 21.47
N GLN A 210 -9.14 11.30 22.18
CA GLN A 210 -9.74 10.21 22.95
C GLN A 210 -10.26 10.69 24.31
N ILE A 211 -9.57 11.64 24.94
CA ILE A 211 -9.97 12.19 26.25
C ILE A 211 -11.30 12.97 26.15
N ALA A 212 -11.56 13.66 25.03
CA ALA A 212 -12.81 14.38 24.81
C ALA A 212 -14.03 13.46 24.58
N CYS A 213 -13.83 12.20 24.19
CA CYS A 213 -14.91 11.22 24.03
C CYS A 213 -15.22 10.45 25.33
N GLY A 214 -14.27 10.39 26.28
CA GLY A 214 -14.42 9.68 27.55
C GLY A 214 -15.34 10.38 28.56
N THR A 215 -15.74 11.64 28.32
CA THR A 215 -16.60 12.42 29.23
C THR A 215 -18.10 12.23 28.99
N TYR A 216 -18.51 11.36 28.06
CA TYR A 216 -19.94 11.11 27.76
C TYR A 216 -20.49 9.78 28.32
N PHE A 217 -19.72 9.06 29.15
CA PHE A 217 -20.14 7.77 29.72
C PHE A 217 -20.23 7.74 31.26
N ASN A 218 -20.19 8.91 31.92
CA ASN A 218 -20.52 9.04 33.33
C ASN A 218 -21.71 9.98 33.47
N ASP A 219 -22.92 9.45 33.28
CA ASP A 219 -24.17 9.89 33.90
C ASP A 219 -25.16 8.72 33.89
#